data_AF-A0A445GG19-F1
#
_entry.id   AF-A0A445GG19-F1
#
_cell.length_a   1.000
_cell.length_b   1.000
_cell.length_c   1.000
_cell.angle_alpha   90.00
_cell.angle_beta   90.00
_cell.angle_gamma   90.00
#
_symmetry.space_group_name_H-M   'P 1'
#
loop_
_entity.id
_entity.type
_entity.pdbx_description
1 polymer ?
#
loop_
_entity_poly.entity_id
_entity_poly.type
_entity_poly.pdbx_seq_one_letter_code
_entity_poly.pdbx_strand_id
1 'polypeptide(L)' 'MTLWEDYALQLDDAIEKNHFVREPLVLMLTLTKIKDAKDKYPLSVQNIKNGSKLYVNSDDIAEIRMILLR' A
#
# COMPACT_ATOMS: atom_id res chain seq x y z
N MET A 1 -4.92 -6.58 -3.86
CA MET A 1 -4.16 -6.56 -2.59
C MET A 1 -5.11 -6.86 -1.45
N THR A 2 -4.65 -7.57 -0.43
CA THR A 2 -5.41 -7.83 0.80
C THR A 2 -4.57 -7.40 1.99
N LEU A 3 -5.08 -6.46 2.79
CA LEU A 3 -4.48 -6.04 4.05
C LEU A 3 -5.33 -6.55 5.21
N TRP A 4 -4.67 -6.97 6.27
CA TRP A 4 -5.31 -7.47 7.49
C TRP A 4 -4.90 -6.63 8.68
N GLU A 5 -5.65 -6.74 9.78
CA GLU A 5 -5.32 -6.15 11.08
C GLU A 5 -5.10 -4.63 10.95
N ASP A 6 -4.14 -4.07 11.68
CA ASP A 6 -3.91 -2.63 11.76
C ASP A 6 -3.53 -2.01 10.41
N TYR A 7 -3.02 -2.79 9.45
CA TYR A 7 -2.67 -2.27 8.11
C TYR A 7 -3.91 -1.89 7.30
N ALA A 8 -5.06 -2.53 7.54
CA ALA A 8 -6.31 -2.16 6.89
C ALA A 8 -6.78 -0.78 7.38
N LEU A 9 -6.67 -0.53 8.69
CA LEU A 9 -7.00 0.75 9.31
C LEU A 9 -6.05 1.86 8.86
N GLN A 10 -4.74 1.56 8.79
CA GLN A 10 -3.75 2.53 8.29
C GLN A 10 -4.01 2.95 6.84
N LEU A 11 -4.42 2.01 5.98
CA LEU A 11 -4.77 2.34 4.60
C LEU A 11 -6.04 3.19 4.54
N ASP A 12 -7.06 2.84 5.34
CA ASP A 12 -8.34 3.56 5.38
C ASP A 12 -8.13 5.03 5.80
N ASP A 13 -7.41 5.25 6.91
CA ASP A 13 -7.00 6.58 7.38
C ASP A 13 -6.26 7.38 6.29
N ALA A 14 -5.39 6.72 5.53
CA ALA A 14 -4.63 7.38 4.48
C ALA A 14 -5.50 7.74 3.27
N ILE A 15 -6.47 6.90 2.91
CA ILE A 15 -7.45 7.19 1.86
C ILE A 15 -8.31 8.40 2.26
N GLU A 16 -8.81 8.43 3.50
CA GLU A 16 -9.61 9.55 4.00
C GLU A 16 -8.83 10.86 4.00
N LYS A 17 -7.59 10.85 4.50
CA LYS A 17 -6.71 12.04 4.47
C LYS A 17 -6.41 12.49 3.05
N ASN A 18 -6.16 11.55 2.14
CA ASN A 18 -5.82 11.85 0.75
C ASN A 18 -7.02 12.34 -0.07
N HIS A 19 -8.26 12.00 0.32
CA HIS A 19 -9.48 12.47 -0.34
C HIS A 19 -9.55 14.01 -0.43
N PHE A 20 -8.97 14.71 0.55
CA PHE A 20 -8.92 16.17 0.56
C PHE A 20 -7.82 16.75 -0.32
N VAL A 21 -6.71 16.03 -0.49
CA VAL A 21 -5.50 16.48 -1.21
C VAL A 21 -5.60 16.19 -2.71
N ARG A 22 -6.37 15.15 -3.10
CA ARG A 22 -6.56 14.70 -4.49
C ARG A 22 -5.26 14.29 -5.21
N GLU A 23 -4.23 13.95 -4.46
CA GLU A 23 -3.00 13.39 -5.02
C GLU A 23 -3.12 11.87 -5.25
N PRO A 24 -2.27 11.27 -6.10
CA PRO A 24 -2.16 9.82 -6.17
C PRO A 24 -1.81 9.22 -4.81
N LEU A 25 -2.45 8.11 -4.46
CA LEU A 25 -2.07 7.33 -3.28
C LEU A 25 -1.04 6.27 -3.70
N VAL A 26 0.21 6.47 -3.30
CA VAL A 26 1.32 5.56 -3.57
C VAL A 26 1.62 4.77 -2.30
N LEU A 27 1.63 3.45 -2.44
CA LEU A 27 1.77 2.50 -1.36
C LEU A 27 3.02 1.64 -1.57
N MET A 28 3.80 1.45 -0.51
CA MET A 28 4.85 0.44 -0.47
C MET A 28 4.60 -0.49 0.72
N LEU A 29 4.44 -1.77 0.43
CA LEU A 29 4.27 -2.80 1.44
C LEU A 29 5.50 -3.72 1.44
N THR A 30 6.16 -3.86 2.59
CA THR A 30 7.31 -4.75 2.74
C THR A 30 6.88 -6.14 3.21
N LEU A 31 7.75 -7.13 2.98
CA LEU A 31 7.57 -8.53 3.42
C LEU A 31 6.20 -9.12 3.04
N THR A 32 5.85 -9.03 1.76
CA THR A 32 4.53 -9.46 1.28
C THR A 32 4.52 -10.91 0.82
N LYS A 33 3.38 -11.58 0.98
CA LYS A 33 3.08 -12.80 0.25
C LYS A 33 2.49 -12.45 -1.11
N ILE A 34 3.17 -12.90 -2.15
CA ILE A 34 2.66 -12.90 -3.51
C ILE A 34 1.92 -14.22 -3.71
N LYS A 35 0.69 -14.15 -4.21
CA LYS A 35 -0.14 -15.30 -4.54
C LYS A 35 -0.48 -15.26 -6.02
N ASP A 36 -0.62 -16.44 -6.60
CA ASP A 36 -1.05 -16.61 -7.97
C ASP A 36 -2.37 -15.88 -8.25
N ALA A 37 -2.52 -15.46 -9.51
CA ALA A 37 -3.71 -14.82 -10.02
C ALA A 37 -4.96 -15.66 -9.68
N LYS A 38 -5.94 -15.02 -9.04
CA LYS A 38 -7.31 -15.55 -9.00
C LYS A 38 -8.15 -14.70 -9.92
N ASP A 39 -8.62 -15.32 -11.00
CA ASP A 39 -9.61 -14.79 -11.93
C ASP A 39 -9.26 -13.40 -12.52
N LYS A 40 -9.90 -12.35 -12.02
CA LYS A 40 -9.92 -10.99 -12.57
C LYS A 40 -8.59 -10.24 -12.44
N TYR A 41 -7.70 -10.65 -11.54
CA TYR A 41 -6.47 -9.93 -11.26
C TYR A 41 -5.23 -10.81 -11.50
N PRO A 42 -4.23 -10.30 -12.25
CA PRO A 42 -3.05 -11.07 -12.62
C PRO A 42 -2.11 -11.36 -11.44
N LEU A 43 -2.31 -10.69 -10.29
CA LEU A 43 -1.51 -10.88 -9.09
C LEU A 43 -2.33 -10.54 -7.84
N SER A 44 -2.14 -11.31 -6.77
CA SER A 44 -2.61 -10.91 -5.45
C SER A 44 -1.45 -10.78 -4.48
N VAL A 45 -1.43 -9.66 -3.75
CA VAL A 45 -0.40 -9.33 -2.76
C VAL A 45 -1.08 -9.20 -1.40
N GLN A 46 -0.48 -9.78 -0.37
CA GLN A 46 -0.99 -9.77 1.00
C GLN A 46 0.12 -9.47 2.01
N ASN A 47 -0.18 -8.67 3.05
CA ASN A 47 0.74 -8.49 4.18
C ASN A 47 0.92 -9.81 4.96
N ILE A 48 2.12 -10.04 5.49
CA ILE A 48 2.29 -11.02 6.57
C ILE A 48 1.94 -10.37 7.91
N LYS A 49 1.49 -11.18 8.88
CA LYS A 49 1.08 -10.69 10.20
C LYS A 49 2.20 -9.87 10.87
N ASN A 50 3.37 -10.47 11.04
CA ASN A 50 4.49 -9.85 11.75
C ASN A 50 5.60 -9.43 10.79
N GLY A 51 6.10 -8.20 10.95
CA GLY A 51 7.28 -7.69 10.25
C GLY A 51 7.00 -6.92 8.95
N SER A 52 5.79 -7.01 8.38
CA SER A 52 5.40 -6.12 7.28
C SER A 52 5.46 -4.67 7.73
N LYS A 53 5.69 -3.76 6.78
CA LYS A 53 5.51 -2.33 6.97
C LYS A 53 4.75 -1.77 5.78
N LEU A 54 3.73 -0.96 6.04
CA LEU A 54 3.00 -0.23 5.02
C LEU A 54 3.45 1.23 5.08
N TYR A 55 3.98 1.73 3.97
CA TYR A 55 4.32 3.12 3.77
C TYR A 55 3.33 3.71 2.77
N VAL A 56 2.79 4.89 3.09
CA VAL A 56 1.81 5.58 2.26
C VAL A 56 2.29 7.00 2.02
N ASN A 57 2.46 7.37 0.76
CA ASN A 57 3.02 8.67 0.33
C ASN A 57 4.23 9.08 1.18
N SER A 58 5.09 8.10 1.53
CA SER A 58 6.19 8.34 2.44
C SER A 58 7.30 9.11 1.75
N ASP A 59 7.50 10.31 2.27
CA ASP A 59 8.52 11.26 1.89
C ASP A 59 9.95 10.78 2.23
N ASP A 60 10.10 9.80 3.12
CA ASP A 60 11.40 9.25 3.48
C ASP A 60 11.84 8.12 2.53
N ILE A 61 11.00 7.72 1.58
CA ILE A 61 11.28 6.66 0.61
C ILE A 61 11.40 7.29 -0.78
N ALA A 62 12.63 7.30 -1.30
CA ALA A 62 12.95 7.93 -2.59
C ALA A 62 12.12 7.36 -3.74
N GLU A 63 11.85 6.06 -3.75
CA GLU A 63 11.02 5.39 -4.76
C GLU A 63 9.57 5.88 -4.73
N ILE A 64 9.00 6.09 -3.54
CA ILE A 64 7.64 6.63 -3.42
C ILE A 64 7.61 8.08 -3.93
N ARG A 65 8.58 8.92 -3.53
CA ARG A 65 8.70 10.28 -4.07
C ARG A 65 8.82 10.31 -5.59
N MET A 66 9.64 9.43 -6.17
CA MET A 66 9.83 9.37 -7.62
C MET A 66 8.56 8.98 -8.37
N ILE A 67 7.67 8.18 -7.77
CA ILE A 67 6.38 7.83 -8.37
C ILE A 67 5.40 9.02 -8.26
N LEU A 68 5.38 9.73 -7.12
CA LEU A 68 4.51 10.88 -6.91
C LEU A 68 4.85 12.09 -7.79
N LEU A 69 6.10 12.23 -8.21
CA LEU A 69 6.59 13.34 -9.05
C LEU A 69 6.50 13.08 -10.57
N ARG A 70 6.00 11.92 -10.98
CA ARG A 70 5.79 11.56 -12.39
C ARG A 70 4.37 11.89 -12.84
#